data_AF-A0A0R3RKZ1-F1
#
_entry.id   AF-A0A0R3RKZ1-F1
#
_cell.length_a   1.000
_cell.length_b   1.000
_cell.length_c   1.000
_cell.angle_alpha   90.00
_cell.angle_beta   90.00
_cell.angle_gamma   90.00
#
_symmetry.space_group_name_H-M   'P 1'
#
loop_
_entity.id
_entity.type
_entity.pdbx_description
1 polymer ?
#
loop_
_entity_poly.entity_id
_entity_poly.type
_entity_poly.pdbx_seq_one_letter_code
_entity_poly.pdbx_strand_id
1 'polypeptide(L)'
;MRSLRQSYCTQMSFDHREIPVDATEFIDSANEYFPDATLSIGWTKSNLSELTIPQMNIGWHELLHVLALIKDVDQPLVLAIRLSTAACSSKQIEFILGIRPTISALIWSDEMDLINDWYEIINLRSGLYSKRLVFDLHAKHRSIFKVLPYSIVMSESEFNRSHWNLIEFPSVFAQSSGAVVSDEGIAFIGWPTAFLISLMRPLVFPNIQRITAKLIFVKKKQNTNDDWFKHSGFVIYLLEKVLDLQSPEITTGIKVFIGYNGRLSIENRGKRHNYYNMKASGQVRHDQNCYDLELIDRGWQVELLVEGSNCQGRKLTNPTKITLETTLTK
;
A
#
# COMPACT_ATOMS: atom_id res chain seq x y z
N MET A 1 13.17 42.06 12.43
CA MET A 1 12.61 41.49 11.18
C MET A 1 11.67 40.35 11.54
N ARG A 2 10.36 40.61 11.53
CA ARG A 2 9.32 39.58 11.72
C ARG A 2 8.85 39.17 10.33
N SER A 3 9.23 37.97 9.90
CA SER A 3 8.73 37.37 8.66
C SER A 3 7.29 36.92 8.89
N LEU A 4 6.33 37.67 8.35
CA LEU A 4 4.94 37.24 8.23
C LEU A 4 4.89 36.04 7.28
N ARG A 5 4.70 34.83 7.83
CA ARG A 5 4.25 33.68 7.03
C ARG A 5 2.75 33.85 6.79
N GLN A 6 2.38 34.25 5.57
CA GLN A 6 1.00 34.18 5.10
C GLN A 6 0.69 32.73 4.75
N SER A 7 -0.07 32.06 5.61
CA SER A 7 -0.75 30.82 5.25
C SER A 7 -2.04 31.20 4.54
N TYR A 8 -2.11 30.98 3.23
CA TYR A 8 -3.38 31.07 2.50
C TYR A 8 -4.18 29.79 2.77
N CYS A 9 -5.04 29.81 3.78
CA CYS A 9 -6.12 28.83 3.91
C CYS A 9 -7.32 29.35 3.09
N THR A 10 -7.38 28.98 1.81
CA THR A 10 -8.62 29.14 1.05
C THR A 10 -9.53 27.98 1.43
N GLN A 11 -10.43 28.23 2.38
CA GLN A 11 -11.55 27.33 2.64
C GLN A 11 -12.55 27.56 1.50
N MET A 12 -12.47 26.73 0.46
CA MET A 12 -13.42 26.74 -0.64
C MET A 12 -14.79 26.31 -0.10
N SER A 13 -15.67 27.29 0.08
CA SER A 13 -17.09 27.06 0.34
C SER A 13 -17.70 26.40 -0.89
N PHE A 14 -18.22 25.17 -0.73
CA PHE A 14 -18.90 24.45 -1.80
C PHE A 14 -20.19 25.19 -2.20
N ASP A 15 -20.12 26.00 -3.27
CA ASP A 15 -21.29 26.38 -4.06
C ASP A 15 -21.56 25.25 -5.09
N HIS A 16 -22.82 24.84 -5.26
CA HIS A 16 -23.22 23.69 -6.09
C HIS A 16 -23.05 23.91 -7.61
N ARG A 17 -22.27 24.93 -8.01
CA ARG A 17 -22.04 25.35 -9.39
C ARG A 17 -20.59 25.25 -9.85
N GLU A 18 -19.67 24.83 -8.97
CA GLU A 18 -18.26 24.73 -9.34
C GLU A 18 -17.96 23.44 -10.09
N ILE A 19 -17.34 23.58 -11.27
CA ILE A 19 -16.84 22.46 -12.06
C ILE A 19 -15.70 21.81 -11.26
N PRO A 20 -15.74 20.50 -10.97
CA PRO A 20 -14.66 19.84 -10.25
C PRO A 20 -13.35 20.00 -11.03
N VAL A 21 -12.33 20.52 -10.37
CA VAL A 21 -10.98 20.68 -10.93
C VAL A 21 -10.35 19.29 -11.10
N ASP A 22 -9.69 19.05 -12.23
CA ASP A 22 -8.95 17.80 -12.42
C ASP A 22 -7.81 17.69 -11.40
N ALA A 23 -7.73 16.57 -10.70
CA ALA A 23 -6.77 16.39 -9.62
C ALA A 23 -5.31 16.40 -10.13
N THR A 24 -5.07 15.91 -11.35
CA THR A 24 -3.74 15.87 -11.95
C THR A 24 -3.32 17.30 -12.33
N GLU A 25 -4.21 18.03 -13.01
CA GLU A 25 -3.97 19.43 -13.40
C GLU A 25 -3.72 20.33 -12.18
N PHE A 26 -4.48 20.13 -11.11
CA PHE A 26 -4.28 20.85 -9.85
C PHE A 26 -2.90 20.59 -9.24
N ILE A 27 -2.49 19.32 -9.16
CA ILE A 27 -1.19 18.93 -8.59
C ILE A 27 -0.04 19.44 -9.46
N ASP A 28 -0.12 19.28 -10.78
CA ASP A 28 0.90 19.75 -11.71
C ASP A 28 1.07 21.27 -11.62
N SER A 29 -0.04 22.02 -11.59
CA SER A 29 -0.02 23.48 -11.42
C SER A 29 0.51 23.88 -10.04
N ALA A 30 0.14 23.16 -8.97
CA ALA A 30 0.64 23.45 -7.63
C ALA A 30 2.16 23.24 -7.53
N ASN A 31 2.67 22.17 -8.13
CA ASN A 31 4.10 21.89 -8.20
C ASN A 31 4.86 22.97 -9.01
N GLU A 32 4.27 23.46 -10.10
CA GLU A 32 4.90 24.48 -10.96
C GLU A 32 4.90 25.87 -10.30
N TYR A 33 3.75 26.33 -9.81
CA TYR A 33 3.57 27.72 -9.37
C TYR A 33 3.74 27.92 -7.86
N PHE A 34 3.55 26.88 -7.06
CA PHE A 34 3.56 26.97 -5.59
C PHE A 34 4.34 25.83 -4.92
N PRO A 35 5.60 25.56 -5.29
CA PRO A 35 6.35 24.39 -4.81
C PRO A 35 6.62 24.36 -3.29
N ASP A 36 6.51 25.50 -2.60
CA ASP A 36 6.69 25.60 -1.15
C ASP A 36 5.36 25.55 -0.36
N ALA A 37 4.22 25.47 -1.05
CA ALA A 37 2.91 25.46 -0.39
C ALA A 37 2.64 24.10 0.26
N THR A 38 1.82 24.11 1.31
CA THR A 38 1.21 22.90 1.85
C THR A 38 -0.06 22.60 1.08
N LEU A 39 -0.18 21.41 0.48
CA LEU A 39 -1.38 21.02 -0.24
C LEU A 39 -2.36 20.30 0.68
N SER A 40 -3.61 20.72 0.65
CA SER A 40 -4.70 20.04 1.34
C SER A 40 -5.50 19.23 0.33
N ILE A 41 -5.61 17.93 0.55
CA ILE A 41 -6.32 17.01 -0.35
C ILE A 41 -7.42 16.31 0.46
N GLY A 42 -8.63 16.30 -0.08
CA GLY A 42 -9.80 15.65 0.55
C GLY A 42 -10.50 14.70 -0.41
N TRP A 43 -11.25 13.76 0.16
CA TRP A 43 -12.08 12.83 -0.60
C TRP A 43 -13.46 13.45 -0.77
N THR A 44 -13.79 13.80 -2.00
CA THR A 44 -15.16 14.17 -2.36
C THR A 44 -15.69 13.13 -3.34
N LYS A 45 -16.87 12.56 -3.07
CA LYS A 45 -17.69 12.05 -4.17
C LYS A 45 -18.61 13.19 -4.60
N SER A 46 -18.80 13.31 -5.91
CA SER A 46 -19.47 14.41 -6.60
C SER A 46 -20.98 14.57 -6.31
N ASN A 47 -21.48 14.15 -5.15
CA ASN A 47 -22.85 14.37 -4.69
C ASN A 47 -22.84 14.44 -3.16
N LEU A 48 -22.43 15.60 -2.62
CA LEU A 48 -22.49 15.91 -1.18
C LEU A 48 -23.84 16.53 -0.78
N SER A 49 -24.69 16.88 -1.75
CA SER A 49 -25.91 17.66 -1.51
C SER A 49 -27.09 16.85 -1.02
N GLU A 50 -27.11 15.53 -1.25
CA GLU A 50 -28.26 14.72 -0.90
C GLU A 50 -27.80 13.35 -0.42
N LEU A 51 -28.46 12.90 0.65
CA LEU A 51 -28.45 11.56 1.24
C LEU A 51 -27.54 11.42 2.46
N THR A 52 -28.12 10.79 3.48
CA THR A 52 -27.46 9.99 4.52
C THR A 52 -26.52 9.00 3.86
N ILE A 53 -25.33 9.48 3.48
CA ILE A 53 -24.31 8.66 2.83
C ILE A 53 -23.90 7.57 3.83
N PRO A 54 -24.07 6.27 3.50
CA PRO A 54 -23.55 5.19 4.34
C PRO A 54 -22.05 5.41 4.53
N GLN A 55 -21.57 5.22 5.77
CA GLN A 55 -20.18 5.42 6.20
C GLN A 55 -19.21 5.06 5.07
N MET A 56 -18.61 6.08 4.45
CA MET A 56 -17.69 5.88 3.34
C MET A 56 -16.37 5.37 3.88
N ASN A 57 -15.98 4.15 3.53
CA ASN A 57 -14.65 3.62 3.78
C ASN A 57 -13.73 3.96 2.59
N ILE A 58 -12.54 4.51 2.87
CA ILE A 58 -11.40 4.52 1.94
C ILE A 58 -10.88 3.09 1.85
N GLY A 59 -11.33 2.34 0.85
CA GLY A 59 -10.78 1.03 0.54
C GLY A 59 -9.38 1.16 -0.05
N TRP A 60 -8.69 0.01 -0.20
CA TRP A 60 -7.39 -0.05 -0.87
C TRP A 60 -7.45 0.43 -2.34
N HIS A 61 -8.62 0.36 -2.97
CA HIS A 61 -8.86 0.90 -4.31
C HIS A 61 -8.79 2.43 -4.34
N GLU A 62 -9.56 3.09 -3.49
CA GLU A 62 -9.55 4.54 -3.35
C GLU A 62 -8.17 5.04 -2.93
N LEU A 63 -7.52 4.33 -2.00
CA LEU A 63 -6.17 4.65 -1.55
C LEU A 63 -5.16 4.62 -2.72
N LEU A 64 -5.14 3.57 -3.54
CA LEU A 64 -4.17 3.47 -4.65
C LEU A 64 -4.31 4.61 -5.67
N HIS A 65 -5.51 5.15 -5.87
CA HIS A 65 -5.68 6.34 -6.70
C HIS A 65 -5.06 7.59 -6.05
N VAL A 66 -5.22 7.76 -4.75
CA VAL A 66 -4.55 8.86 -4.02
C VAL A 66 -3.04 8.69 -4.08
N LEU A 67 -2.53 7.49 -3.83
CA LEU A 67 -1.10 7.20 -3.91
C LEU A 67 -0.53 7.50 -5.29
N ALA A 68 -1.26 7.16 -6.35
CA ALA A 68 -0.88 7.48 -7.72
C ALA A 68 -0.74 8.99 -7.97
N LEU A 69 -1.59 9.80 -7.33
CA LEU A 69 -1.57 11.26 -7.44
C LEU A 69 -0.45 11.90 -6.60
N ILE A 70 -0.22 11.41 -5.39
CA ILE A 70 0.71 12.05 -4.45
C ILE A 70 2.15 11.51 -4.51
N LYS A 71 2.39 10.44 -5.29
CA LYS A 71 3.69 9.75 -5.37
C LYS A 71 4.84 10.73 -5.65
N ASP A 72 4.65 11.60 -6.64
CA ASP A 72 5.68 12.48 -7.18
C ASP A 72 5.55 13.93 -6.66
N VAL A 73 4.71 14.15 -5.65
CA VAL A 73 4.54 15.46 -5.00
C VAL A 73 5.54 15.57 -3.87
N ASP A 74 6.41 16.58 -3.83
CA ASP A 74 7.35 16.76 -2.71
C ASP A 74 6.80 17.65 -1.58
N GLN A 75 5.78 18.44 -1.90
CA GLN A 75 5.14 19.38 -0.98
C GLN A 75 4.62 18.70 0.30
N PRO A 76 4.57 19.43 1.44
CA PRO A 76 3.84 18.98 2.61
C PRO A 76 2.36 18.76 2.28
N LEU A 77 1.79 17.67 2.78
CA LEU A 77 0.41 17.28 2.51
C LEU A 77 -0.42 17.25 3.79
N VAL A 78 -1.65 17.77 3.69
CA VAL A 78 -2.69 17.63 4.72
C VAL A 78 -3.85 16.86 4.10
N LEU A 79 -4.17 15.71 4.66
CA LEU A 79 -5.31 14.90 4.26
C LEU A 79 -6.54 15.32 5.05
N ALA A 80 -7.53 15.91 4.39
CA ALA A 80 -8.81 16.27 5.01
C ALA A 80 -9.76 15.07 4.96
N ILE A 81 -10.04 14.47 6.13
CA ILE A 81 -10.79 13.22 6.25
C ILE A 81 -11.99 13.44 7.16
N ARG A 82 -13.17 13.03 6.71
CA ARG A 82 -14.37 13.04 7.54
C ARG A 82 -14.28 11.97 8.64
N LEU A 83 -14.71 12.27 9.85
CA LEU A 83 -14.60 11.40 11.02
C LEU A 83 -15.24 10.02 10.80
N SER A 84 -16.38 9.99 10.13
CA SER A 84 -17.08 8.74 9.76
C SER A 84 -16.26 7.86 8.81
N THR A 85 -15.47 8.48 7.93
CA THR A 85 -14.52 7.77 7.08
C THR A 85 -13.28 7.33 7.85
N ALA A 86 -12.72 8.19 8.69
CA ALA A 86 -11.56 7.84 9.51
C ALA A 86 -11.83 6.63 10.42
N ALA A 87 -13.05 6.53 10.96
CA ALA A 87 -13.48 5.41 11.80
C ALA A 87 -13.50 4.06 11.05
N CYS A 88 -13.56 4.06 9.72
CA CYS A 88 -13.61 2.85 8.91
C CYS A 88 -12.32 2.56 8.14
N SER A 89 -11.34 3.48 8.16
CA SER A 89 -10.18 3.47 7.26
C SER A 89 -8.85 3.74 7.96
N SER A 90 -8.76 3.42 9.26
CA SER A 90 -7.55 3.65 10.08
C SER A 90 -6.28 3.13 9.40
N LYS A 91 -6.29 1.89 8.92
CA LYS A 91 -5.15 1.26 8.25
C LYS A 91 -4.70 2.01 6.99
N GLN A 92 -5.64 2.52 6.19
CA GLN A 92 -5.32 3.29 4.99
C GLN A 92 -4.73 4.66 5.36
N ILE A 93 -5.23 5.28 6.43
CA ILE A 93 -4.71 6.55 6.95
C ILE A 93 -3.28 6.35 7.47
N GLU A 94 -3.07 5.32 8.28
CA GLU A 94 -1.75 4.93 8.79
C GLU A 94 -0.78 4.67 7.63
N PHE A 95 -1.21 3.94 6.59
CA PHE A 95 -0.39 3.71 5.41
C PHE A 95 0.07 5.02 4.75
N ILE A 96 -0.84 5.97 4.52
CA ILE A 96 -0.46 7.24 3.88
C ILE A 96 0.48 8.06 4.78
N LEU A 97 0.19 8.11 6.08
CA LEU A 97 1.03 8.82 7.03
C LEU A 97 2.44 8.20 7.09
N GLY A 98 2.56 6.87 7.01
CA GLY A 98 3.85 6.16 7.01
C GLY A 98 4.74 6.41 5.78
N ILE A 99 4.27 7.09 4.72
CA ILE A 99 5.09 7.37 3.53
C ILE A 99 6.25 8.31 3.88
N ARG A 100 5.94 9.47 4.47
CA ARG A 100 6.92 10.49 4.84
C ARG A 100 6.40 11.42 5.94
N PRO A 101 7.29 12.05 6.74
CA PRO A 101 6.89 12.87 7.88
C PRO A 101 6.17 14.17 7.51
N THR A 102 6.28 14.64 6.26
CA THR A 102 5.62 15.87 5.77
C THR A 102 4.14 15.69 5.45
N ILE A 103 3.62 14.47 5.58
CA ILE A 103 2.19 14.17 5.43
C ILE A 103 1.53 14.14 6.80
N SER A 104 0.39 14.83 6.90
CA SER A 104 -0.46 14.95 8.10
C SER A 104 -1.92 14.77 7.73
N ALA A 105 -2.80 14.58 8.72
CA ALA A 105 -4.24 14.44 8.51
C ALA A 105 -5.06 15.37 9.41
N LEU A 106 -6.06 16.00 8.82
CA LEU A 106 -7.12 16.74 9.50
C LEU A 106 -8.38 15.88 9.50
N ILE A 107 -8.77 15.39 10.67
CA ILE A 107 -10.00 14.63 10.87
C ILE A 107 -11.09 15.61 11.31
N TRP A 108 -12.09 15.84 10.46
CA TRP A 108 -13.18 16.76 10.72
C TRP A 108 -14.53 16.06 10.82
N SER A 109 -15.52 16.66 11.49
CA SER A 109 -16.87 16.08 11.54
C SER A 109 -17.96 17.14 11.48
N ASP A 110 -19.11 16.73 10.98
CA ASP A 110 -20.35 17.49 10.99
C ASP A 110 -21.33 16.93 12.05
N GLU A 111 -22.38 17.66 12.41
CA GLU A 111 -23.43 17.24 13.33
C GLU A 111 -24.09 15.92 12.91
N MET A 112 -24.26 15.74 11.59
CA MET A 112 -24.92 14.61 10.95
C MET A 112 -24.05 13.35 10.89
N ASP A 113 -22.77 13.42 11.25
CA ASP A 113 -21.92 12.23 11.29
C ASP A 113 -22.40 11.23 12.35
N LEU A 114 -22.47 9.96 11.95
CA LEU A 114 -22.84 8.83 12.80
C LEU A 114 -21.62 7.94 13.00
N ILE A 115 -21.10 7.93 14.23
CA ILE A 115 -19.97 7.09 14.65
C ILE A 115 -20.49 6.07 15.65
N ASN A 116 -20.63 4.82 15.19
CA ASN A 116 -21.12 3.72 16.01
C ASN A 116 -19.99 3.09 16.82
N ASP A 117 -18.79 3.03 16.25
CA ASP A 117 -17.60 2.48 16.88
C ASP A 117 -16.47 3.52 16.86
N TRP A 118 -15.91 3.80 18.04
CA TRP A 118 -14.82 4.75 18.24
C TRP A 118 -13.46 4.07 18.38
N TYR A 119 -13.41 2.74 18.36
CA TYR A 119 -12.19 1.97 18.56
C TYR A 119 -11.06 2.40 17.61
N GLU A 120 -11.35 2.47 16.32
CA GLU A 120 -10.35 2.88 15.31
C GLU A 120 -9.89 4.33 15.48
N ILE A 121 -10.78 5.23 15.94
CA ILE A 121 -10.44 6.62 16.23
C ILE A 121 -9.54 6.72 17.47
N ILE A 122 -9.77 5.89 18.49
CA ILE A 122 -8.91 5.80 19.67
C ILE A 122 -7.50 5.33 19.26
N ASN A 123 -7.43 4.32 18.40
CA ASN A 123 -6.16 3.80 17.86
C ASN A 123 -5.41 4.88 17.09
N LEU A 124 -6.06 5.58 16.15
CA LEU A 124 -5.44 6.68 15.42
C LEU A 124 -4.92 7.78 16.35
N ARG A 125 -5.74 8.21 17.32
CA ARG A 125 -5.39 9.26 18.28
C ARG A 125 -4.18 8.91 19.13
N SER A 126 -3.97 7.64 19.40
CA SER A 126 -3.01 7.17 20.41
C SER A 126 -1.86 6.35 19.80
N GLY A 127 -1.89 6.13 18.49
CA GLY A 127 -0.93 5.33 17.73
C GLY A 127 0.30 6.11 17.29
N LEU A 128 1.09 5.46 16.43
CA LEU A 128 2.41 5.92 15.97
C LEU A 128 2.37 7.31 15.33
N TYR A 129 1.28 7.64 14.64
CA TYR A 129 1.13 8.88 13.88
C TYR A 129 0.29 9.95 14.56
N SER A 130 -0.08 9.75 15.83
CA SER A 130 -0.93 10.65 16.63
C SER A 130 -0.53 12.13 16.55
N LYS A 131 0.78 12.44 16.58
CA LYS A 131 1.30 13.82 16.50
C LYS A 131 1.06 14.52 15.16
N ARG A 132 0.69 13.77 14.12
CA ARG A 132 0.41 14.26 12.77
C ARG A 132 -1.08 14.31 12.46
N LEU A 133 -1.92 14.03 13.46
CA LEU A 133 -3.38 14.10 13.37
C LEU A 133 -3.88 15.35 14.09
N VAL A 134 -4.73 16.11 13.39
CA VAL A 134 -5.47 17.24 13.95
C VAL A 134 -6.95 16.89 13.89
N PHE A 135 -7.68 17.14 14.97
CA PHE A 135 -9.11 16.85 15.08
C PHE A 135 -9.92 18.15 15.14
N ASP A 136 -10.69 18.43 14.10
CA ASP A 136 -11.62 19.56 14.01
C ASP A 136 -13.07 19.06 14.07
N LEU A 137 -13.54 18.80 15.30
CA LEU A 137 -14.78 18.06 15.53
C LEU A 137 -15.93 18.98 15.94
N HIS A 138 -17.12 18.71 15.38
CA HIS A 138 -18.38 19.27 15.86
C HIS A 138 -18.55 19.02 17.38
N ALA A 139 -19.25 19.93 18.08
CA ALA A 139 -19.35 19.92 19.54
C ALA A 139 -19.84 18.56 20.12
N LYS A 140 -20.82 17.93 19.44
CA LYS A 140 -21.34 16.59 19.76
C LYS A 140 -20.25 15.51 19.77
N HIS A 141 -19.38 15.50 18.77
CA HIS A 141 -18.30 14.51 18.65
C HIS A 141 -17.11 14.86 19.53
N ARG A 142 -16.83 16.16 19.71
CA ARG A 142 -15.76 16.64 20.58
C ARG A 142 -15.99 16.29 22.05
N SER A 143 -17.23 16.35 22.54
CA SER A 143 -17.54 15.98 23.93
C SER A 143 -17.27 14.50 24.20
N ILE A 144 -17.67 13.62 23.27
CA ILE A 144 -17.39 12.18 23.31
C ILE A 144 -15.87 11.95 23.22
N PHE A 145 -15.21 12.54 22.22
CA PHE A 145 -13.79 12.36 21.97
C PHE A 145 -12.91 12.70 23.20
N LYS A 146 -13.29 13.72 23.98
CA LYS A 146 -12.59 14.09 25.23
C LYS A 146 -12.64 13.02 26.32
N VAL A 147 -13.71 12.23 26.40
CA VAL A 147 -13.90 11.21 27.44
C VAL A 147 -13.42 9.82 26.99
N LEU A 148 -13.12 9.63 25.70
CA LEU A 148 -12.59 8.37 25.21
C LEU A 148 -11.26 8.03 25.89
N PRO A 149 -11.00 6.74 26.18
CA PRO A 149 -9.76 6.32 26.79
C PRO A 149 -8.56 6.59 25.87
N TYR A 150 -7.42 6.96 26.46
CA TYR A 150 -6.16 7.04 25.74
C TYR A 150 -5.44 5.70 25.87
N SER A 151 -5.32 4.96 24.77
CA SER A 151 -4.63 3.67 24.75
C SER A 151 -3.29 3.85 24.06
N ILE A 152 -2.18 3.83 24.79
CA ILE A 152 -0.85 3.83 24.13
C ILE A 152 -0.71 2.50 23.40
N VAL A 153 -0.97 2.50 22.09
CA VAL A 153 -0.74 1.34 21.22
C VAL A 153 0.64 1.54 20.61
N MET A 154 1.66 0.98 21.25
CA MET A 154 2.96 0.78 20.62
C MET A 154 2.90 -0.50 19.82
N SER A 155 2.33 -0.46 18.61
CA SER A 155 2.62 -1.50 17.63
C SER A 155 3.85 -1.06 16.85
N GLU A 156 5.00 -1.67 17.12
CA GLU A 156 6.09 -1.61 16.16
C GLU A 156 5.61 -2.28 14.88
N SER A 157 5.70 -1.57 13.76
CA SER A 157 5.46 -2.17 12.44
C SER A 157 6.45 -3.32 12.25
N GLU A 158 5.94 -4.49 11.87
CA GLU A 158 6.81 -5.62 11.48
C GLU A 158 7.61 -5.28 10.20
N PHE A 159 7.15 -4.29 9.43
CA PHE A 159 7.81 -3.79 8.24
C PHE A 159 8.77 -2.65 8.58
N ASN A 160 10.03 -2.78 8.15
CA ASN A 160 11.03 -1.71 8.27
C ASN A 160 11.48 -1.26 6.89
N ARG A 161 11.07 -0.04 6.48
CA ARG A 161 11.43 0.56 5.19
C ARG A 161 12.94 0.64 4.96
N SER A 162 13.75 0.76 6.01
CA SER A 162 15.21 0.89 5.88
C SER A 162 15.90 -0.40 5.42
N HIS A 163 15.21 -1.54 5.50
CA HIS A 163 15.69 -2.82 5.00
C HIS A 163 15.46 -3.02 3.50
N TRP A 164 14.93 -2.02 2.80
CA TRP A 164 14.56 -2.13 1.40
C TRP A 164 15.06 -0.94 0.60
N ASN A 165 15.57 -1.22 -0.59
CA ASN A 165 15.92 -0.20 -1.58
C ASN A 165 14.93 -0.27 -2.74
N LEU A 166 14.30 0.87 -3.06
CA LEU A 166 13.41 1.00 -4.20
C LEU A 166 14.23 1.36 -5.45
N ILE A 167 14.04 0.60 -6.53
CA ILE A 167 14.56 0.92 -7.85
C ILE A 167 13.37 1.10 -8.78
N GLU A 168 13.27 2.27 -9.42
CA GLU A 168 12.25 2.55 -10.42
C GLU A 168 12.89 2.75 -11.79
N PHE A 169 12.27 2.13 -12.79
CA PHE A 169 12.63 2.23 -14.19
C PHE A 169 11.70 3.24 -14.89
N PRO A 170 12.21 4.02 -15.85
CA PRO A 170 11.38 4.88 -16.68
C PRO A 170 10.28 4.07 -17.38
N SER A 171 9.06 4.59 -17.37
CA SER A 171 7.91 3.99 -18.04
C SER A 171 7.50 4.85 -19.23
N VAL A 172 7.19 4.22 -20.37
CA VAL A 172 6.60 4.91 -21.52
C VAL A 172 5.14 5.30 -21.24
N PHE A 173 4.50 4.63 -20.27
CA PHE A 173 3.16 4.99 -19.82
C PHE A 173 3.28 6.12 -18.80
N ALA A 174 2.85 7.32 -19.20
CA ALA A 174 2.94 8.58 -18.45
C ALA A 174 2.23 8.60 -17.09
N GLN A 175 1.41 7.58 -16.77
CA GLN A 175 0.64 7.57 -15.53
C GLN A 175 1.21 6.61 -14.49
N SER A 176 1.70 7.21 -13.40
CA SER A 176 1.73 6.69 -12.01
C SER A 176 2.12 5.22 -11.82
N SER A 177 3.04 4.72 -12.65
CA SER A 177 3.58 3.36 -12.49
C SER A 177 4.80 3.41 -11.60
N GLY A 178 4.90 2.51 -10.63
CA GLY A 178 6.01 2.49 -9.68
C GLY A 178 5.61 1.86 -8.35
N ALA A 179 6.30 2.27 -7.28
CA ALA A 179 5.95 1.84 -5.94
C ALA A 179 5.97 3.01 -4.95
N VAL A 180 5.11 2.94 -3.95
CA VAL A 180 5.09 3.82 -2.79
C VAL A 180 5.46 3.00 -1.56
N VAL A 181 6.50 3.43 -0.86
CA VAL A 181 6.99 2.80 0.36
C VAL A 181 6.47 3.57 1.57
N SER A 182 5.86 2.86 2.51
CA SER A 182 5.37 3.36 3.78
C SER A 182 5.95 2.54 4.92
N ASP A 183 6.02 3.12 6.12
CA ASP A 183 6.32 2.36 7.35
C ASP A 183 5.29 1.24 7.64
N GLU A 184 4.11 1.29 7.01
CA GLU A 184 3.08 0.24 7.11
C GLU A 184 3.16 -0.82 5.99
N GLY A 185 4.04 -0.66 5.00
CA GLY A 185 4.20 -1.60 3.89
C GLY A 185 4.46 -0.93 2.55
N ILE A 186 4.20 -1.67 1.47
CA ILE A 186 4.52 -1.24 0.10
C ILE A 186 3.28 -1.33 -0.78
N ALA A 187 3.05 -0.31 -1.60
CA ALA A 187 2.04 -0.31 -2.65
C ALA A 187 2.72 -0.24 -4.02
N PHE A 188 2.55 -1.28 -4.84
CA PHE A 188 2.92 -1.24 -6.26
C PHE A 188 1.74 -0.72 -7.08
N ILE A 189 2.00 0.28 -7.92
CA ILE A 189 0.99 0.99 -8.68
C ILE A 189 1.28 0.81 -10.17
N GLY A 190 0.26 0.46 -10.95
CA GLY A 190 0.38 0.41 -12.41
C GLY A 190 1.23 -0.75 -12.93
N TRP A 191 2.16 -0.42 -13.84
CA TRP A 191 3.00 -1.39 -14.54
C TRP A 191 4.22 -1.82 -13.69
N PRO A 192 4.83 -2.99 -13.97
CA PRO A 192 5.99 -3.50 -13.24
C PRO A 192 7.26 -2.71 -13.61
N THR A 193 7.30 -1.45 -13.21
CA THR A 193 8.40 -0.51 -13.45
C THR A 193 9.21 -0.28 -12.18
N ALA A 194 8.94 -0.99 -11.09
CA ALA A 194 9.61 -0.83 -9.82
C ALA A 194 9.96 -2.17 -9.17
N PHE A 195 11.11 -2.21 -8.50
CA PHE A 195 11.59 -3.32 -7.70
C PHE A 195 11.94 -2.85 -6.30
N LEU A 196 11.68 -3.71 -5.32
CA LEU A 196 12.31 -3.57 -4.01
C LEU A 196 13.38 -4.64 -3.84
N ILE A 197 14.59 -4.17 -3.58
CA ILE A 197 15.72 -5.02 -3.25
C ILE A 197 15.84 -5.06 -1.73
N SER A 198 15.89 -6.26 -1.17
CA SER A 198 16.19 -6.41 0.25
C SER A 198 17.65 -6.03 0.51
N LEU A 199 17.87 -5.14 1.46
CA LEU A 199 19.19 -4.75 1.98
C LEU A 199 19.60 -5.64 3.17
N MET A 200 18.75 -6.59 3.56
CA MET A 200 19.05 -7.54 4.62
C MET A 200 20.19 -8.45 4.17
N ARG A 201 21.19 -8.64 5.04
CA ARG A 201 22.32 -9.50 4.70
C ARG A 201 21.83 -10.92 4.45
N PRO A 202 22.18 -11.54 3.31
CA PRO A 202 21.80 -12.92 3.04
C PRO A 202 22.44 -13.81 4.12
N LEU A 203 21.64 -14.73 4.63
CA LEU A 203 22.12 -15.66 5.64
C LEU A 203 23.08 -16.66 4.97
N VAL A 204 24.20 -16.96 5.63
CA VAL A 204 25.14 -17.98 5.15
C VAL A 204 24.57 -19.36 5.48
N PHE A 205 24.63 -20.29 4.52
CA PHE A 205 24.28 -21.70 4.74
C PHE A 205 24.92 -22.22 6.05
N PRO A 206 24.20 -23.00 6.89
CA PRO A 206 22.94 -23.70 6.65
C PRO A 206 21.66 -22.93 7.01
N ASN A 207 21.75 -21.61 7.18
CA ASN A 207 20.61 -20.82 7.63
C ASN A 207 19.49 -20.76 6.57
N ILE A 208 18.25 -20.85 7.06
CA ILE A 208 17.04 -20.79 6.25
C ILE A 208 16.63 -19.32 6.13
N GLN A 209 16.38 -18.86 4.91
CA GLN A 209 15.75 -17.56 4.70
C GLN A 209 14.24 -17.74 4.65
N ARG A 210 13.52 -16.89 5.37
CA ARG A 210 12.06 -16.88 5.43
C ARG A 210 11.55 -15.48 5.14
N ILE A 211 10.59 -15.38 4.24
CA ILE A 211 9.85 -14.16 3.93
C ILE A 211 8.38 -14.45 4.16
N THR A 212 7.73 -13.64 5.00
CA THR A 212 6.28 -13.68 5.21
C THR A 212 5.69 -12.36 4.74
N ALA A 213 4.55 -12.41 4.07
CA ALA A 213 3.86 -11.20 3.64
C ALA A 213 2.35 -11.41 3.57
N LYS A 214 1.64 -10.28 3.68
CA LYS A 214 0.23 -10.19 3.32
C LYS A 214 0.13 -9.41 2.02
N LEU A 215 -0.47 -10.01 1.01
CA LEU A 215 -0.59 -9.46 -0.33
C LEU A 215 -2.05 -9.15 -0.63
N ILE A 216 -2.33 -7.90 -0.99
CA ILE A 216 -3.68 -7.44 -1.38
C ILE A 216 -3.62 -7.03 -2.84
N PHE A 217 -4.42 -7.68 -3.68
CA PHE A 217 -4.60 -7.26 -5.05
C PHE A 217 -5.81 -6.36 -5.18
N VAL A 218 -5.65 -5.28 -5.95
CA VAL A 218 -6.70 -4.30 -6.16
C VAL A 218 -6.97 -4.16 -7.65
N LYS A 219 -8.19 -4.50 -8.07
CA LYS A 219 -8.61 -4.44 -9.48
C LYS A 219 -8.80 -2.98 -9.89
N LYS A 220 -8.26 -2.59 -11.06
CA LYS A 220 -8.62 -1.33 -11.74
C LYS A 220 -10.04 -1.46 -12.30
N LYS A 221 -10.94 -0.52 -11.98
CA LYS A 221 -12.37 -0.55 -12.37
C LYS A 221 -12.62 -0.64 -13.89
N GLN A 222 -11.68 -0.17 -14.73
CA GLN A 222 -11.90 0.00 -16.17
C GLN A 222 -11.45 -1.18 -17.06
N ASN A 223 -10.75 -2.19 -16.54
CA ASN A 223 -10.30 -3.31 -17.37
C ASN A 223 -11.30 -4.48 -17.32
N THR A 224 -12.07 -4.63 -18.41
CA THR A 224 -12.96 -5.76 -18.71
C THR A 224 -12.27 -6.89 -19.48
N ASN A 225 -11.03 -6.70 -19.93
CA ASN A 225 -10.27 -7.74 -20.63
C ASN A 225 -9.69 -8.77 -19.63
N ASP A 226 -10.36 -9.91 -19.50
CA ASP A 226 -9.96 -11.03 -18.65
C ASP A 226 -8.56 -11.61 -18.97
N ASP A 227 -8.10 -11.48 -20.22
CA ASP A 227 -6.78 -11.99 -20.63
C ASP A 227 -5.59 -11.28 -19.98
N TRP A 228 -5.75 -10.00 -19.63
CA TRP A 228 -4.70 -9.26 -18.93
C TRP A 228 -4.52 -9.76 -17.50
N PHE A 229 -5.62 -10.11 -16.83
CA PHE A 229 -5.59 -10.63 -15.47
C PHE A 229 -4.93 -12.02 -15.34
N LYS A 230 -4.85 -12.79 -16.44
CA LYS A 230 -4.20 -14.11 -16.43
C LYS A 230 -2.71 -14.05 -16.12
N HIS A 231 -2.06 -12.93 -16.42
CA HIS A 231 -0.63 -12.71 -16.21
C HIS A 231 -0.33 -11.66 -15.12
N SER A 232 -1.36 -10.99 -14.61
CA SER A 232 -1.22 -10.05 -13.50
C SER A 232 -0.97 -10.77 -12.19
N GLY A 233 0.03 -10.31 -11.45
CA GLY A 233 0.40 -10.91 -10.18
C GLY A 233 1.58 -10.21 -9.54
N PHE A 234 2.01 -10.76 -8.42
CA PHE A 234 3.20 -10.36 -7.70
C PHE A 234 4.33 -11.34 -8.00
N VAL A 235 5.55 -10.81 -8.14
CA VAL A 235 6.74 -11.61 -8.46
C VAL A 235 7.81 -11.36 -7.41
N ILE A 236 8.38 -12.44 -6.90
CA ILE A 236 9.57 -12.42 -6.04
C ILE A 236 10.70 -13.12 -6.79
N TYR A 237 11.87 -12.50 -6.81
CA TYR A 237 13.08 -13.09 -7.37
C TYR A 237 14.05 -13.44 -6.26
N LEU A 238 14.51 -14.69 -6.24
CA LEU A 238 15.62 -15.14 -5.40
C LEU A 238 16.88 -15.19 -6.27
N LEU A 239 17.84 -14.33 -5.94
CA LEU A 239 19.05 -14.12 -6.72
C LEU A 239 20.28 -14.59 -5.93
N GLU A 240 21.20 -15.28 -6.61
CA GLU A 240 22.48 -15.72 -6.01
C GLU A 240 23.41 -14.54 -5.70
N LYS A 241 23.31 -13.47 -6.48
CA LYS A 241 24.12 -12.25 -6.34
C LYS A 241 23.25 -11.03 -6.60
N VAL A 242 23.59 -9.93 -5.94
CA VAL A 242 22.99 -8.62 -6.26
C VAL A 242 23.37 -8.29 -7.71
N LEU A 243 22.37 -8.22 -8.58
CA LEU A 243 22.54 -7.82 -9.96
C LEU A 243 22.47 -6.31 -10.05
N ASP A 244 23.30 -5.73 -10.91
CA ASP A 244 23.08 -4.37 -11.38
C ASP A 244 21.86 -4.40 -12.32
N LEU A 245 20.70 -3.98 -11.82
CA LEU A 245 19.44 -4.08 -12.53
C LEU A 245 19.33 -2.93 -13.54
N GLN A 246 19.61 -3.24 -14.80
CA GLN A 246 19.49 -2.30 -15.93
C GLN A 246 18.15 -2.40 -16.66
N SER A 247 17.29 -3.34 -16.25
CA SER A 247 15.99 -3.61 -16.87
C SER A 247 15.01 -4.16 -15.83
N PRO A 248 13.69 -3.91 -15.99
CA PRO A 248 12.68 -4.53 -15.16
C PRO A 248 12.53 -6.05 -15.42
N GLU A 249 13.15 -6.61 -16.46
CA GLU A 249 13.12 -8.05 -16.71
C GLU A 249 14.35 -8.76 -16.12
N ILE A 250 14.10 -9.63 -15.13
CA ILE A 250 15.13 -10.47 -14.52
C ILE A 250 15.11 -11.87 -15.16
N THR A 251 16.24 -12.22 -15.79
CA THR A 251 16.40 -13.46 -16.57
C THR A 251 17.14 -14.58 -15.83
N THR A 252 17.56 -14.36 -14.59
CA THR A 252 18.37 -15.31 -13.80
C THR A 252 17.77 -15.54 -12.41
N GLY A 253 18.20 -16.60 -11.73
CA GLY A 253 17.72 -16.95 -10.40
C GLY A 253 16.39 -17.70 -10.41
N ILE A 254 15.74 -17.75 -9.24
CA ILE A 254 14.46 -18.42 -9.04
C ILE A 254 13.35 -17.36 -9.04
N LYS A 255 12.39 -17.52 -9.95
CA LYS A 255 11.21 -16.65 -10.03
C LYS A 255 10.03 -17.31 -9.33
N VAL A 256 9.50 -16.64 -8.32
CA VAL A 256 8.26 -17.01 -7.64
C VAL A 256 7.16 -16.07 -8.12
N PHE A 257 6.06 -16.60 -8.63
CA PHE A 257 4.91 -15.84 -9.11
C PHE A 257 3.65 -16.21 -8.34
N ILE A 258 2.91 -15.18 -7.94
CA ILE A 258 1.62 -15.27 -7.26
C ILE A 258 0.65 -14.43 -8.08
N GLY A 259 -0.21 -15.09 -8.84
CA GLY A 259 -1.20 -14.46 -9.69
C GLY A 259 -2.34 -13.85 -8.87
N TYR A 260 -2.88 -12.75 -9.37
CA TYR A 260 -4.15 -12.20 -8.89
C TYR A 260 -5.23 -13.29 -8.82
N ASN A 261 -5.24 -14.15 -9.83
CA ASN A 261 -6.18 -15.26 -9.98
C ASN A 261 -5.89 -16.49 -9.08
N GLY A 262 -4.98 -16.38 -8.11
CA GLY A 262 -4.57 -17.48 -7.23
C GLY A 262 -3.60 -18.49 -7.86
N ARG A 263 -3.17 -18.27 -9.12
CA ARG A 263 -2.18 -19.13 -9.78
C ARG A 263 -0.81 -18.95 -9.14
N LEU A 264 -0.15 -20.05 -8.80
CA LEU A 264 1.20 -20.03 -8.22
C LEU A 264 2.19 -20.69 -9.17
N SER A 265 3.42 -20.18 -9.24
CA SER A 265 4.52 -20.91 -9.86
C SER A 265 5.88 -20.53 -9.29
N ILE A 266 6.78 -21.52 -9.20
CA ILE A 266 8.20 -21.33 -8.96
C ILE A 266 8.94 -21.80 -10.21
N GLU A 267 9.77 -20.97 -10.81
CA GLU A 267 10.51 -21.25 -12.05
C GLU A 267 12.01 -21.01 -11.84
N ASN A 268 12.84 -22.00 -12.18
CA ASN A 268 14.29 -21.78 -12.27
C ASN A 268 14.62 -21.16 -13.63
N ARG A 269 15.08 -19.90 -13.64
CA ARG A 269 15.45 -19.17 -14.87
C ARG A 269 16.93 -19.28 -15.21
N GLY A 270 17.74 -19.94 -14.38
CA GLY A 270 19.17 -20.15 -14.64
C GLY A 270 19.42 -21.12 -15.78
N LYS A 271 19.94 -20.64 -16.92
CA LYS A 271 20.28 -21.48 -18.10
C LYS A 271 21.48 -22.41 -17.89
N ARG A 272 22.30 -22.21 -16.85
CA ARG A 272 23.62 -22.87 -16.73
C ARG A 272 23.70 -24.00 -15.71
N HIS A 273 22.71 -24.15 -14.83
CA HIS A 273 22.77 -25.19 -13.81
C HIS A 273 21.40 -25.83 -13.60
N ASN A 274 21.28 -27.09 -14.03
CA ASN A 274 20.12 -27.97 -13.82
C ASN A 274 19.98 -28.41 -12.36
N TYR A 275 20.39 -27.58 -11.39
CA TYR A 275 20.37 -28.00 -9.99
C TYR A 275 18.95 -28.20 -9.51
N TYR A 276 17.98 -27.41 -9.95
CA TYR A 276 16.55 -27.53 -9.58
C TYR A 276 15.69 -28.13 -10.70
N ASN A 277 14.58 -28.78 -10.30
CA ASN A 277 13.44 -29.00 -11.19
C ASN A 277 13.11 -27.69 -11.94
N MET A 278 12.71 -27.76 -13.21
CA MET A 278 12.57 -26.53 -14.02
C MET A 278 11.43 -25.64 -13.53
N LYS A 279 10.34 -26.24 -13.03
CA LYS A 279 9.13 -25.51 -12.63
C LYS A 279 8.28 -26.29 -11.64
N ALA A 280 7.68 -25.58 -10.69
CA ALA A 280 6.57 -26.04 -9.87
C ALA A 280 5.38 -25.09 -10.06
N SER A 281 4.15 -25.59 -9.98
CA SER A 281 2.94 -24.76 -10.14
C SER A 281 1.80 -25.27 -9.27
N GLY A 282 0.92 -24.36 -8.87
CA GLY A 282 -0.22 -24.66 -8.01
C GLY A 282 -1.33 -23.64 -8.19
N GLN A 283 -2.43 -23.83 -7.47
CA GLN A 283 -3.61 -22.97 -7.55
C GLN A 283 -4.23 -22.84 -6.16
N VAL A 284 -4.36 -21.60 -5.69
CA VAL A 284 -5.11 -21.26 -4.48
C VAL A 284 -6.57 -21.02 -4.87
N ARG A 285 -7.48 -21.19 -3.90
CA ARG A 285 -8.85 -20.72 -4.06
C ARG A 285 -8.85 -19.20 -4.32
N HIS A 286 -9.59 -18.79 -5.34
CA HIS A 286 -9.59 -17.44 -5.90
C HIS A 286 -10.78 -16.59 -5.41
N ASP A 287 -11.56 -17.06 -4.45
CA ASP A 287 -12.68 -16.28 -3.91
C ASP A 287 -12.22 -15.04 -3.12
N GLN A 288 -10.91 -14.88 -2.88
CA GLN A 288 -10.32 -13.80 -2.12
C GLN A 288 -9.28 -13.01 -2.94
N ASN A 289 -9.27 -11.68 -2.77
CA ASN A 289 -8.25 -10.79 -3.35
C ASN A 289 -7.05 -10.57 -2.41
N CYS A 290 -6.95 -11.37 -1.35
CA CYS A 290 -6.00 -11.20 -0.26
C CYS A 290 -5.36 -12.53 0.08
N TYR A 291 -4.03 -12.53 0.17
CA TYR A 291 -3.24 -13.73 0.34
C TYR A 291 -2.25 -13.55 1.49
N ASP A 292 -2.19 -14.53 2.38
CA ASP A 292 -1.09 -14.69 3.31
C ASP A 292 -0.09 -15.66 2.69
N LEU A 293 1.20 -15.27 2.67
CA LEU A 293 2.25 -16.07 2.06
C LEU A 293 3.44 -16.26 3.00
N GLU A 294 4.07 -17.42 2.86
CA GLU A 294 5.35 -17.75 3.45
C GLU A 294 6.24 -18.38 2.37
N LEU A 295 7.36 -17.72 2.08
CA LEU A 295 8.41 -18.18 1.18
C LEU A 295 9.61 -18.60 2.01
N ILE A 296 10.05 -19.84 1.84
CA ILE A 296 11.15 -20.44 2.56
C ILE A 296 12.21 -20.87 1.56
N ASP A 297 13.42 -20.35 1.70
CA ASP A 297 14.60 -20.80 0.96
C ASP A 297 15.56 -21.53 1.90
N ARG A 298 15.77 -22.82 1.62
CA ARG A 298 16.69 -23.70 2.35
C ARG A 298 18.02 -23.91 1.62
N GLY A 299 18.25 -23.23 0.49
CA GLY A 299 19.43 -23.38 -0.37
C GLY A 299 19.41 -24.60 -1.29
N TRP A 300 18.71 -25.70 -0.93
CA TRP A 300 18.49 -26.88 -1.77
C TRP A 300 17.01 -27.10 -2.14
N GLN A 301 16.12 -26.33 -1.50
CA GLN A 301 14.67 -26.36 -1.72
C GLN A 301 14.12 -24.96 -1.49
N VAL A 302 13.28 -24.52 -2.43
CA VAL A 302 12.45 -23.33 -2.28
C VAL A 302 11.01 -23.78 -2.12
N GLU A 303 10.38 -23.35 -1.03
CA GLU A 303 9.00 -23.69 -0.69
C GLU A 303 8.16 -22.42 -0.61
N LEU A 304 7.03 -22.41 -1.32
CA LEU A 304 6.03 -21.36 -1.24
C LEU A 304 4.74 -21.93 -0.64
N LEU A 305 4.27 -21.30 0.42
CA LEU A 305 2.99 -21.54 1.07
C LEU A 305 2.10 -20.31 0.85
N VAL A 306 0.90 -20.49 0.32
CA VAL A 306 -0.07 -19.39 0.10
C VAL A 306 -1.46 -19.81 0.53
N GLU A 307 -2.15 -18.96 1.28
CA GLU A 307 -3.54 -19.12 1.67
C GLU A 307 -4.34 -17.87 1.28
N GLY A 308 -5.52 -18.06 0.69
CA GLY A 308 -6.49 -16.97 0.50
C GLY A 308 -7.16 -16.65 1.82
N SER A 309 -7.16 -15.39 2.24
CA SER A 309 -7.76 -14.94 3.51
C SER A 309 -8.64 -13.71 3.33
N ASN A 310 -9.42 -13.37 4.36
CA ASN A 310 -10.24 -12.15 4.38
C ASN A 310 -9.44 -10.90 4.85
N CYS A 311 -8.11 -10.94 4.76
CA CYS A 311 -7.17 -9.95 5.31
C CYS A 311 -7.23 -9.73 6.84
N GLN A 312 -7.96 -10.55 7.62
CA GLN A 312 -8.05 -10.39 9.08
C GLN A 312 -7.17 -11.39 9.85
N GLY A 313 -6.84 -12.55 9.25
CA GLY A 313 -5.99 -13.57 9.85
C GLY A 313 -4.49 -13.25 9.80
N ARG A 314 -3.72 -13.85 10.73
CA ARG A 314 -2.25 -13.78 10.78
C ARG A 314 -1.56 -15.15 10.67
N LYS A 315 -2.29 -16.25 10.64
CA LYS A 315 -1.73 -17.60 10.62
C LYS A 315 -2.27 -18.38 9.45
N LEU A 316 -1.36 -19.05 8.75
CA LEU A 316 -1.71 -20.00 7.71
C LEU A 316 -2.43 -21.20 8.33
N THR A 317 -3.68 -21.46 7.95
CA THR A 317 -4.44 -22.60 8.47
C THR A 317 -4.42 -23.78 7.51
N ASN A 318 -4.73 -23.54 6.23
CA ASN A 318 -4.73 -24.54 5.16
C ASN A 318 -4.08 -23.97 3.88
N PRO A 319 -2.76 -23.73 3.89
CA PRO A 319 -2.07 -23.15 2.74
C PRO A 319 -1.93 -24.15 1.59
N THR A 320 -1.99 -23.64 0.38
CA THR A 320 -1.51 -24.35 -0.82
C THR A 320 0.01 -24.30 -0.81
N LYS A 321 0.65 -25.46 -0.93
CA LYS A 321 2.10 -25.62 -0.93
C LYS A 321 2.60 -25.97 -2.33
N ILE A 322 3.62 -25.27 -2.80
CA ILE A 322 4.41 -25.68 -3.98
C ILE A 322 5.90 -25.63 -3.63
N THR A 323 6.67 -26.60 -4.14
CA THR A 323 8.10 -26.72 -3.84
C THR A 323 8.91 -26.88 -5.12
N LEU A 324 10.10 -26.27 -5.12
CA LEU A 324 11.12 -26.46 -6.13
C LEU A 324 12.35 -27.04 -5.43
N GLU A 325 12.72 -28.27 -5.78
CA GLU A 325 13.83 -29.00 -5.16
C GLU A 325 14.97 -29.23 -6.14
N THR A 326 16.17 -29.40 -5.58
CA THR A 326 17.31 -29.77 -6.39
C THR A 326 17.23 -31.23 -6.86
N THR A 327 17.58 -31.51 -8.12
CA THR A 327 17.68 -32.88 -8.67
C THR A 327 18.92 -33.64 -8.18
N LEU A 328 19.80 -32.99 -7.41
CA LEU A 328 20.87 -33.65 -6.68
C LEU A 328 20.29 -34.43 -5.49
N THR A 329 19.54 -35.49 -5.78
CA THR A 329 19.40 -36.62 -4.87
C THR A 329 20.77 -37.27 -4.74
N LYS A 330 21.20 -37.48 -3.49
CA LYS A 330 22.43 -38.16 -3.02
C LYS A 330 23.15 -39.06 -4.02
#